data_AF-T0GP48-F1
#
_entry.id   AF-T0GP48-F1
#
_cell.length_a   1.000
_cell.length_b   1.000
_cell.length_c   1.000
_cell.angle_alpha   90.00
_cell.angle_beta   90.00
_cell.angle_gamma   90.00
#
_symmetry.space_group_name_H-M   'P 1'
#
loop_
_entity.id
_entity.type
_entity.pdbx_description
1 polymer ?
#
loop_
_entity_poly.entity_id
_entity_poly.type
_entity_poly.pdbx_seq_one_letter_code
_entity_poly.pdbx_strand_id
1 'polypeptide(L)' 'MIEGQRVLFLMAVEDEYGPHLQQRFTPALIGVGPVEAAIATSLILYRMYQDDALPDLLT' A
#
# COMPACT_ATOMS: atom_id res chain seq x y z
N MET A 1 -2.78 -8.60 -8.69
CA MET A 1 -3.97 -8.26 -9.49
C MET A 1 -5.18 -8.91 -8.84
N ILE A 2 -6.28 -8.18 -8.66
CA ILE A 2 -7.58 -8.71 -8.20
C ILE A 2 -8.58 -8.34 -9.28
N GLU A 3 -9.25 -9.32 -9.89
CA GLU A 3 -10.18 -9.09 -11.02
C GLU A 3 -9.57 -8.20 -12.14
N GLY A 4 -8.30 -8.42 -12.46
CA GLY A 4 -7.60 -7.64 -13.49
C GLY A 4 -7.21 -6.21 -13.08
N GLN A 5 -7.40 -5.82 -11.82
CA GLN A 5 -6.98 -4.52 -11.27
C GLN A 5 -5.70 -4.66 -10.43
N ARG A 6 -4.79 -3.69 -10.53
CA ARG A 6 -3.60 -3.57 -9.68
C ARG A 6 -4.00 -2.88 -8.37
N VAL A 7 -4.04 -3.64 -7.30
CA VAL A 7 -4.43 -3.16 -5.97
C VAL A 7 -3.19 -2.96 -5.10
N LEU A 8 -3.03 -1.77 -4.53
CA LEU A 8 -2.01 -1.46 -3.53
C LEU A 8 -2.66 -1.44 -2.14
N PHE A 9 -2.24 -2.36 -1.29
CA PHE A 9 -2.64 -2.42 0.11
C PHE A 9 -1.72 -1.52 0.95
N LEU A 10 -2.32 -0.65 1.76
CA LEU A 10 -1.63 0.20 2.72
C LEU A 10 -1.97 -0.25 4.14
N MET A 11 -0.98 -0.22 5.03
CA MET A 11 -1.19 -0.47 6.46
C MET A 11 -0.38 0.50 7.29
N ALA A 12 -0.85 0.85 8.49
CA ALA A 12 -0.14 1.82 9.32
C ALA A 12 1.10 1.18 9.96
N VAL A 13 0.92 0.00 10.55
CA VAL A 13 1.95 -0.73 11.30
C VAL A 13 1.81 -2.25 11.15
N GLU A 14 2.90 -2.99 11.43
CA GLU A 14 2.93 -4.45 11.32
C GLU A 14 1.97 -5.16 12.29
N ASP A 15 1.67 -4.56 13.44
CA ASP A 15 0.78 -5.13 14.45
C ASP A 15 -0.65 -5.39 13.92
N GLU A 16 -1.06 -4.66 12.88
CA GLU A 16 -2.34 -4.85 12.19
C GLU A 16 -2.29 -6.02 11.18
N TYR A 17 -1.09 -6.42 10.73
CA TYR A 17 -0.83 -7.34 9.64
C TYR A 17 -0.64 -8.78 10.14
N GLY A 18 -1.69 -9.35 10.74
CA GLY A 18 -1.68 -10.70 11.30
C GLY A 18 -1.58 -11.85 10.28
N PRO A 19 -1.43 -13.11 10.75
CA PRO A 19 -1.14 -14.27 9.90
C PRO A 19 -2.13 -14.50 8.75
N HIS A 20 -3.41 -14.17 8.95
CA HIS A 20 -4.43 -14.31 7.92
C HIS A 20 -4.29 -13.30 6.77
N LEU A 21 -3.80 -12.09 7.05
CA LEU A 21 -3.52 -11.09 6.03
C LEU A 21 -2.18 -11.38 5.34
N GLN A 22 -1.19 -11.86 6.09
CA GLN A 22 0.11 -12.26 5.57
C GLN A 22 0.02 -13.33 4.46
N GLN A 23 -0.97 -14.21 4.54
CA GLN A 23 -1.22 -15.23 3.52
C GLN A 23 -1.86 -14.69 2.22
N ARG A 24 -2.29 -13.41 2.17
CA ARG A 24 -3.12 -12.87 1.09
C ARG A 24 -2.42 -11.80 0.25
N PHE A 25 -1.69 -10.89 0.86
CA PHE A 25 -1.04 -9.78 0.17
C PHE A 25 0.11 -9.22 1.01
N THR A 26 1.02 -8.49 0.40
CA THR A 26 2.07 -7.72 1.10
C THR A 26 1.72 -6.22 1.04
N PRO A 27 1.46 -5.57 2.19
CA PRO A 27 1.13 -4.15 2.22
C PRO A 27 2.37 -3.27 2.15
N ALA A 28 2.19 -2.01 1.77
CA ALA A 28 3.14 -0.95 2.07
C ALA A 28 2.82 -0.36 3.45
N LEU A 29 3.83 -0.27 4.31
CA LEU A 29 3.69 0.37 5.62
C LEU A 29 3.86 1.87 5.48
N ILE A 30 2.86 2.63 5.90
CA ILE A 30 2.81 4.09 5.73
C ILE A 30 3.00 4.88 7.03
N GLY A 31 3.09 4.20 8.17
CA GLY A 31 3.19 4.81 9.48
C GLY A 31 1.85 5.22 10.08
N VAL A 32 1.88 5.66 11.33
CA VAL A 32 0.69 6.11 12.09
C VAL A 32 0.61 7.63 12.07
N GLY A 33 -0.57 8.14 11.77
CA GLY A 33 -0.85 9.57 11.74
C GLY A 33 -1.10 10.09 10.33
N PRO A 34 -1.94 11.13 10.18
CA PRO A 34 -2.36 11.60 8.86
C PRO A 34 -1.22 12.21 8.04
N VAL A 35 -0.22 12.81 8.70
CA VAL A 35 0.90 13.48 8.01
C VAL A 35 1.88 12.45 7.47
N GLU A 36 2.26 11.50 8.32
CA GLU A 36 3.17 10.40 8.03
C GLU A 36 2.62 9.54 6.89
N ALA A 37 1.35 9.13 7.02
CA ALA A 37 0.63 8.36 6.01
C ALA A 37 0.59 9.06 4.65
N ALA A 38 0.28 10.36 4.63
CA ALA A 38 0.20 11.13 3.38
C ALA A 38 1.55 11.24 2.67
N ILE A 39 2.62 11.51 3.41
CA ILE A 39 3.97 11.64 2.86
C ILE A 39 4.45 10.28 2.31
N ALA A 40 4.31 9.21 3.10
CA ALA A 40 4.74 7.87 2.70
C ALA A 40 3.97 7.39 1.45
N THR A 41 2.65 7.52 1.46
CA THR A 41 1.79 7.13 0.33
C THR A 41 2.13 7.90 -0.93
N SER A 42 2.34 9.22 -0.82
CA SER A 42 2.71 10.07 -1.95
C SER A 42 4.05 9.66 -2.56
N LEU A 43 5.04 9.33 -1.73
CA LEU A 43 6.35 8.88 -2.20
C LEU A 43 6.27 7.52 -2.90
N ILE A 44 5.46 6.59 -2.37
CA ILE A 44 5.23 5.28 -2.99
C ILE A 44 4.59 5.46 -4.38
N LEU A 45 3.49 6.22 -4.46
CA LEU A 45 2.79 6.45 -5.72
C LEU A 45 3.68 7.18 -6.73
N TYR A 46 4.49 8.14 -6.30
CA TYR A 46 5.43 8.83 -7.18
C TYR A 46 6.49 7.90 -7.77
N ARG A 47 7.01 6.95 -6.96
CA ARG A 47 7.93 5.92 -7.47
C ARG A 47 7.24 4.99 -8.47
N MET A 48 6.05 4.49 -8.12
CA MET A 48 5.26 3.64 -9.03
C MET A 48 4.88 4.35 -10.33
N TYR A 49 4.62 5.65 -10.29
CA TYR A 49 4.38 6.45 -11.49
C TYR A 49 5.61 6.52 -12.41
N GLN A 50 6.80 6.71 -11.84
CA GLN A 50 8.04 6.70 -12.64
C GLN A 50 8.30 5.34 -13.29
N ASP A 51 7.83 4.27 -12.67
CA ASP A 51 7.97 2.89 -13.16
C ASP A 51 6.79 2.42 -14.05
N ASP A 52 5.87 3.32 -14.44
CA ASP A 52 4.63 3.01 -15.18
C ASP A 52 3.80 1.86 -14.56
N ALA A 53 3.75 1.87 -13.22
CA ALA A 53 3.23 0.77 -12.41
C ALA A 53 2.16 1.22 -11.40
N LEU A 54 1.54 2.38 -11.60
CA LEU A 54 0.51 2.91 -10.70
C LEU A 54 -0.61 1.89 -10.43
N PRO A 55 -1.13 1.83 -9.20
CA PRO A 55 -2.27 0.98 -8.89
C PRO A 55 -3.57 1.58 -9.45
N ASP A 56 -4.50 0.71 -9.81
CA ASP A 56 -5.87 1.09 -10.16
C ASP A 56 -6.71 1.38 -8.89
N LEU A 57 -6.35 0.74 -7.76
CA LEU A 57 -7.05 0.87 -6.48
C LEU A 57 -6.06 0.90 -5.30
N LEU A 58 -6.34 1.78 -4.34
CA LEU A 58 -5.68 1.85 -3.03
C LEU A 58 -6.65 1.35 -1.95
N THR A 59 -6.18 0.52 -1.02
CA THR A 59 -6.98 -0.04 0.08
C THR A 59 -6.24 -0.03 1.40
#